data_AF-A0A1H7R5E4-F1
#
_entry.id   AF-A0A1H7R5E4-F1
#
_cell.length_a   1.000
_cell.length_b   1.000
_cell.length_c   1.000
_cell.angle_alpha   90.00
_cell.angle_beta   90.00
_cell.angle_gamma   90.00
#
_symmetry.space_group_name_H-M   'P 1'
#
loop_
_entity.id
_entity.type
_entity.pdbx_description
1 polymer ?
#
loop_
_entity_poly.entity_id
_entity_poly.type
_entity_poly.pdbx_seq_one_letter_code
_entity_poly.pdbx_strand_id
1 'polypeptide(L)'
;MKLFILSIITVILGLANLNAQQIGDYKSVGSGNWTSVGIWNTYNGTAWIPATYYPGQIIGTNDVHIIGGNSVSISSTIANTINTVTIGDGTGAMDNFFVSGTSTLNTQVITIANGGIAEWISNVSLSLPAGANFKIDTGGELVTDKPCNAAKRLIIGTTIYSTCNGAAGAQFSFTDLNEEGGTLSVTPTSNSAICEGDLLNLYSNPSGTGSSNASYLWTGPNGYTSTIQNPVISGLIAGNYDYTVTIRDSAGNTNTKTLSIIVLPTPIVTSTTPGFRNGPGTVVLEASVSSGTLNWYLNPTGGSSLGTGTSFTTPAISTSTSFYVEASENGCISDRVVVLATVNNNFTVITNRNITYRIKMN
;
A
#
# COMPACT_ATOMS: atom_id res chain seq x y z
N MET A 1 -21.10 21.75 -32.18
CA MET A 1 -21.57 20.54 -31.47
C MET A 1 -21.06 19.32 -32.23
N LYS A 2 -19.81 18.91 -31.97
CA LYS A 2 -19.19 17.70 -32.52
C LYS A 2 -18.97 16.74 -31.35
N LEU A 3 -19.72 15.65 -31.38
CA LEU A 3 -19.71 14.57 -30.40
C LEU A 3 -18.38 13.80 -30.55
N PHE A 4 -17.48 13.90 -29.58
CA PHE A 4 -16.36 12.96 -29.45
C PHE A 4 -16.86 11.76 -28.65
N ILE A 5 -17.01 10.62 -29.33
CA ILE A 5 -17.18 9.32 -28.69
C ILE A 5 -15.81 8.96 -28.11
N LEU A 6 -15.66 9.12 -26.79
CA LEU A 6 -14.52 8.61 -26.06
C LEU A 6 -14.73 7.10 -25.92
N SER A 7 -14.04 6.33 -26.76
CA SER A 7 -13.99 4.88 -26.65
C SER A 7 -13.28 4.52 -25.34
N ILE A 8 -14.06 4.11 -24.34
CA ILE A 8 -13.55 3.54 -23.09
C ILE A 8 -12.96 2.18 -23.48
N ILE A 9 -11.63 2.13 -23.63
CA ILE A 9 -10.88 0.87 -23.62
C ILE A 9 -10.96 0.37 -22.18
N THR A 10 -12.00 -0.42 -21.88
CA THR A 10 -11.99 -1.34 -20.75
C THR A 10 -10.91 -2.37 -21.03
N VAL A 11 -9.71 -2.11 -20.52
CA VAL A 11 -8.70 -3.15 -20.33
C VAL A 11 -9.29 -4.08 -19.28
N ILE A 12 -9.86 -5.19 -19.73
CA ILE A 12 -10.13 -6.36 -18.90
C ILE A 12 -8.75 -6.92 -18.52
N LEU A 13 -8.14 -6.35 -17.48
CA LEU A 13 -7.12 -7.03 -16.70
C LEU A 13 -7.86 -8.09 -15.88
N GLY A 14 -8.06 -9.26 -16.50
CA GLY A 14 -8.32 -10.47 -15.75
C GLY A 14 -7.14 -10.70 -14.83
N LEU A 15 -7.34 -10.41 -13.55
CA LEU A 15 -6.40 -10.65 -12.46
C LEU A 15 -6.18 -12.17 -12.34
N ALA A 16 -5.23 -12.72 -13.10
CA ALA A 16 -4.43 -13.80 -12.56
C ALA A 16 -3.56 -13.16 -11.48
N ASN A 17 -3.97 -13.28 -10.21
CA ASN A 17 -3.10 -12.99 -9.09
C ASN A 17 -1.91 -13.96 -9.15
N LEU A 18 -0.88 -13.60 -9.91
CA LEU A 18 0.43 -14.24 -9.86
C LEU A 18 1.08 -13.83 -8.53
N ASN A 19 0.76 -14.55 -7.46
CA ASN A 19 1.73 -14.66 -6.37
C ASN A 19 2.97 -15.30 -7.00
N ALA A 20 4.09 -14.58 -6.98
CA ALA A 20 5.36 -15.11 -7.49
C ALA A 20 5.69 -16.38 -6.70
N GLN A 21 5.95 -17.48 -7.41
CA GLN A 21 6.26 -18.78 -6.81
C GLN A 21 7.51 -18.68 -5.93
N GLN A 22 7.43 -19.21 -4.72
CA GLN A 22 8.49 -19.22 -3.73
C GLN A 22 8.86 -20.66 -3.34
N ILE A 23 10.12 -20.85 -2.95
CA ILE A 23 10.59 -22.15 -2.48
C ILE A 23 9.72 -22.58 -1.30
N GLY A 24 9.19 -23.80 -1.36
CA GLY A 24 8.31 -24.34 -0.31
C GLY A 24 6.83 -24.08 -0.54
N ASP A 25 6.43 -23.48 -1.66
CA ASP A 25 5.03 -23.47 -2.09
C ASP A 25 4.56 -24.88 -2.45
N TYR A 26 3.27 -25.14 -2.27
CA TYR A 26 2.61 -26.38 -2.60
C TYR A 26 1.40 -26.13 -3.50
N LYS A 27 1.12 -27.09 -4.39
CA LYS A 27 -0.13 -27.12 -5.15
C LYS A 27 -0.70 -28.53 -5.26
N SER A 28 -2.02 -28.66 -5.24
CA SER A 28 -2.67 -29.93 -5.52
C SER A 28 -2.48 -30.33 -6.97
N VAL A 29 -2.22 -31.62 -7.19
CA VAL A 29 -2.15 -32.28 -8.51
C VAL A 29 -3.11 -33.47 -8.61
N GLY A 30 -3.85 -33.74 -7.54
CA GLY A 30 -4.87 -34.77 -7.47
C GLY A 30 -5.83 -34.52 -6.30
N SER A 31 -6.87 -35.33 -6.24
CA SER A 31 -7.85 -35.31 -5.15
C SER A 31 -7.52 -36.37 -4.10
N GLY A 32 -7.77 -36.08 -2.82
CA GLY A 32 -7.46 -37.02 -1.74
C GLY A 32 -7.46 -36.39 -0.35
N ASN A 33 -6.87 -37.09 0.63
CA ASN A 33 -6.66 -36.55 1.96
C ASN A 33 -5.44 -35.60 1.94
N TRP A 34 -5.48 -34.52 2.71
CA TRP A 34 -4.41 -33.55 2.86
C TRP A 34 -3.06 -34.23 3.15
N THR A 35 -3.05 -35.29 3.99
CA THR A 35 -1.81 -35.98 4.36
C THR A 35 -1.32 -36.98 3.30
N SER A 36 -2.04 -37.15 2.18
CA SER A 36 -1.63 -38.00 1.07
C SER A 36 -0.59 -37.27 0.21
N VAL A 37 0.70 -37.51 0.46
CA VAL A 37 1.80 -36.84 -0.27
C VAL A 37 1.65 -36.86 -1.79
N GLY A 38 1.13 -37.96 -2.35
CA GLY A 38 0.96 -38.13 -3.80
C GLY A 38 -0.02 -37.17 -4.49
N ILE A 39 -0.80 -36.38 -3.74
CA ILE A 39 -1.68 -35.36 -4.32
C ILE A 39 -1.02 -33.98 -4.42
N TRP A 40 0.25 -33.85 -4.01
CA TRP A 40 0.93 -32.57 -3.91
C TRP A 40 2.18 -32.49 -4.78
N ASN A 41 2.38 -31.34 -5.41
CA ASN A 41 3.68 -30.89 -5.86
C ASN A 41 4.19 -29.77 -4.95
N THR A 42 5.51 -29.63 -4.84
CA THR A 42 6.18 -28.50 -4.17
C THR A 42 7.08 -27.75 -5.14
N TYR A 43 7.22 -26.43 -4.96
CA TYR A 43 8.13 -25.60 -5.74
C TYR A 43 9.52 -25.57 -5.11
N ASN A 44 10.54 -25.96 -5.88
CA ASN A 44 11.93 -26.03 -5.42
C ASN A 44 12.77 -24.78 -5.74
N GLY A 45 12.14 -23.71 -6.24
CA GLY A 45 12.82 -22.49 -6.69
C GLY A 45 13.06 -22.42 -8.20
N THR A 46 12.85 -23.53 -8.91
CA THR A 46 12.97 -23.59 -10.38
C THR A 46 11.77 -24.26 -11.04
N ALA A 47 11.23 -25.32 -10.43
CA ALA A 47 10.13 -26.09 -10.98
C ALA A 47 9.22 -26.67 -9.89
N TRP A 48 8.01 -27.05 -10.31
CA TRP A 48 7.11 -27.88 -9.53
C TRP A 48 7.52 -29.34 -9.65
N ILE A 49 7.83 -29.98 -8.53
CA ILE A 49 8.21 -31.39 -8.46
C ILE A 49 7.27 -32.15 -7.53
N PRO A 50 7.12 -33.48 -7.68
CA PRO A 50 6.39 -34.31 -6.73
C PRO A 50 6.87 -34.06 -5.30
N ALA A 51 5.93 -33.80 -4.40
CA ALA A 51 6.28 -33.55 -3.01
C ALA A 51 6.81 -34.83 -2.34
N THR A 52 7.75 -34.66 -1.40
CA THR A 52 8.20 -35.76 -0.51
C THR A 52 7.43 -35.75 0.81
N TYR A 53 6.84 -34.62 1.15
CA TYR A 53 6.08 -34.37 2.37
C TYR A 53 4.75 -33.70 2.01
N TYR A 54 3.71 -33.89 2.81
CA TYR A 54 2.48 -33.10 2.63
C TYR A 54 2.67 -31.68 3.22
N PRO A 55 1.88 -30.68 2.79
CA PRO A 55 1.99 -29.32 3.31
C PRO A 55 1.76 -29.28 4.82
N GLY A 56 2.72 -28.73 5.57
CA GLY A 56 2.70 -28.67 7.04
C GLY A 56 3.18 -29.95 7.76
N GLN A 57 3.69 -30.96 7.04
CA GLN A 57 4.35 -32.11 7.67
C GLN A 57 5.71 -31.74 8.28
N ILE A 58 6.43 -30.82 7.63
CA ILE A 58 7.71 -30.27 8.06
C ILE A 58 7.64 -28.75 8.15
N ILE A 59 8.60 -28.15 8.84
CA ILE A 59 8.79 -26.69 8.85
C ILE A 59 9.12 -26.16 7.45
N GLY A 60 8.80 -24.89 7.20
CA GLY A 60 9.12 -24.23 5.93
C GLY A 60 8.10 -24.46 4.81
N THR A 61 6.89 -24.92 5.14
CA THR A 61 5.78 -24.88 4.18
C THR A 61 5.38 -23.42 3.99
N ASN A 62 5.44 -22.95 2.74
CA ASN A 62 5.05 -21.59 2.40
C ASN A 62 3.56 -21.55 2.00
N ASP A 63 3.22 -21.14 0.79
CA ASP A 63 1.84 -21.04 0.34
C ASP A 63 1.32 -22.38 -0.18
N VAL A 64 0.05 -22.70 0.08
CA VAL A 64 -0.61 -23.92 -0.39
C VAL A 64 -1.79 -23.55 -1.27
N HIS A 65 -1.82 -24.11 -2.47
CA HIS A 65 -2.87 -23.88 -3.46
C HIS A 65 -3.65 -25.17 -3.75
N ILE A 66 -4.95 -25.17 -3.48
CA ILE A 66 -5.88 -26.21 -3.94
C ILE A 66 -6.51 -25.71 -5.24
N ILE A 67 -6.07 -26.31 -6.35
CA ILE A 67 -6.30 -25.85 -7.72
C ILE A 67 -6.46 -27.01 -8.71
N GLY A 68 -6.91 -26.72 -9.93
CA GLY A 68 -6.99 -27.69 -11.03
C GLY A 68 -8.20 -28.62 -10.96
N GLY A 69 -9.29 -28.18 -10.33
CA GLY A 69 -10.50 -28.97 -10.12
C GLY A 69 -10.34 -30.06 -9.05
N ASN A 70 -9.40 -29.87 -8.13
CA ASN A 70 -9.04 -30.89 -7.15
C ASN A 70 -9.85 -30.77 -5.87
N SER A 71 -10.12 -31.91 -5.25
CA SER A 71 -10.82 -32.01 -3.96
C SER A 71 -9.89 -32.54 -2.88
N VAL A 72 -9.57 -31.70 -1.91
CA VAL A 72 -8.66 -32.03 -0.80
C VAL A 72 -9.46 -32.08 0.50
N SER A 73 -9.38 -33.20 1.22
CA SER A 73 -10.04 -33.39 2.51
C SER A 73 -9.07 -33.32 3.68
N ILE A 74 -9.44 -32.65 4.77
CA ILE A 74 -8.70 -32.64 6.02
C ILE A 74 -9.51 -33.33 7.13
N SER A 75 -8.82 -34.21 7.85
CA SER A 75 -9.40 -34.99 8.95
C SER A 75 -8.39 -35.21 10.09
N SER A 76 -7.35 -34.38 10.16
CA SER A 76 -6.23 -34.50 11.08
C SER A 76 -5.75 -33.13 11.56
N THR A 77 -4.77 -33.13 12.47
CA THR A 77 -4.07 -31.91 12.90
C THR A 77 -2.81 -31.71 12.06
N ILE A 78 -2.68 -30.54 11.45
CA ILE A 78 -1.49 -30.09 10.72
C ILE A 78 -0.80 -29.04 11.59
N ALA A 79 0.23 -29.48 12.32
CA ALA A 79 0.80 -28.70 13.42
C ALA A 79 1.83 -27.65 12.98
N ASN A 80 2.61 -27.91 11.92
CA ASN A 80 3.59 -26.93 11.46
C ASN A 80 2.92 -25.80 10.70
N THR A 81 3.50 -24.61 10.83
CA THR A 81 2.99 -23.40 10.20
C THR A 81 2.97 -23.53 8.68
N ILE A 82 1.88 -23.09 8.08
CA ILE A 82 1.68 -22.86 6.65
C ILE A 82 1.42 -21.37 6.46
N ASN A 83 2.11 -20.72 5.52
CA ASN A 83 1.98 -19.27 5.32
C ASN A 83 0.54 -18.89 4.97
N THR A 84 0.03 -19.43 3.86
CA THR A 84 -1.36 -19.26 3.44
C THR A 84 -1.92 -20.54 2.82
N VAL A 85 -3.24 -20.68 2.84
CA VAL A 85 -3.97 -21.69 2.06
C VAL A 85 -4.97 -20.99 1.16
N THR A 86 -4.88 -21.22 -0.15
CA THR A 86 -5.80 -20.68 -1.15
C THR A 86 -6.54 -21.81 -1.83
N ILE A 87 -7.86 -21.72 -1.90
CA ILE A 87 -8.74 -22.67 -2.59
C ILE A 87 -9.36 -21.98 -3.79
N GLY A 88 -9.16 -22.53 -4.99
CA GLY A 88 -9.65 -21.94 -6.23
C GLY A 88 -8.53 -21.28 -7.04
N ASP A 89 -8.49 -21.57 -8.34
CA ASP A 89 -7.63 -20.89 -9.31
C ASP A 89 -8.37 -19.87 -10.21
N GLY A 90 -9.67 -19.69 -9.99
CA GLY A 90 -10.51 -18.77 -10.77
C GLY A 90 -10.87 -19.26 -12.17
N THR A 91 -10.51 -20.49 -12.52
CA THR A 91 -10.72 -21.07 -13.85
C THR A 91 -11.18 -22.53 -13.77
N GLY A 92 -11.72 -23.06 -14.86
CA GLY A 92 -11.99 -24.50 -14.95
C GLY A 92 -13.04 -25.02 -13.95
N ALA A 93 -12.74 -26.17 -13.36
CA ALA A 93 -13.63 -26.87 -12.44
C ALA A 93 -13.43 -26.40 -11.00
N MET A 94 -14.47 -26.53 -10.17
CA MET A 94 -14.40 -26.10 -8.77
C MET A 94 -13.32 -26.85 -8.00
N ASP A 95 -12.59 -26.11 -7.17
CA ASP A 95 -11.59 -26.62 -6.26
C ASP A 95 -12.17 -26.72 -4.85
N ASN A 96 -12.11 -27.90 -4.26
CA ASN A 96 -12.83 -28.16 -3.01
C ASN A 96 -11.88 -28.43 -1.85
N PHE A 97 -12.14 -27.78 -0.72
CA PHE A 97 -11.54 -28.09 0.57
C PHE A 97 -12.59 -28.64 1.53
N PHE A 98 -12.47 -29.92 1.83
CA PHE A 98 -13.42 -30.65 2.67
C PHE A 98 -12.89 -30.79 4.09
N VAL A 99 -13.59 -30.22 5.06
CA VAL A 99 -13.38 -30.55 6.47
C VAL A 99 -14.20 -31.80 6.76
N SER A 100 -13.55 -32.97 6.79
CA SER A 100 -14.20 -34.28 6.94
C SER A 100 -13.94 -34.95 8.29
N GLY A 101 -13.07 -34.38 9.11
CA GLY A 101 -12.89 -34.70 10.52
C GLY A 101 -12.65 -33.43 11.33
N THR A 102 -12.76 -33.50 12.65
CA THR A 102 -12.34 -32.38 13.49
C THR A 102 -10.83 -32.19 13.33
N SER A 103 -10.46 -31.02 12.83
CA SER A 103 -9.14 -30.74 12.30
C SER A 103 -8.59 -29.42 12.81
N THR A 104 -7.27 -29.32 12.79
CA THR A 104 -6.54 -28.09 13.09
C THR A 104 -5.58 -27.85 11.94
N LEU A 105 -5.54 -26.60 11.46
CA LEU A 105 -4.64 -26.19 10.40
C LEU A 105 -3.90 -24.93 10.88
N ASN A 106 -2.59 -25.05 11.10
CA ASN A 106 -1.77 -23.95 11.59
C ASN A 106 -1.41 -22.97 10.46
N THR A 107 -2.37 -22.16 10.04
CA THR A 107 -2.17 -21.08 9.06
C THR A 107 -2.89 -19.81 9.52
N GLN A 108 -2.30 -18.65 9.24
CA GLN A 108 -2.92 -17.37 9.59
C GLN A 108 -3.89 -16.87 8.52
N VAL A 109 -3.90 -17.46 7.32
CA VAL A 109 -4.78 -17.05 6.23
C VAL A 109 -5.30 -18.27 5.46
N ILE A 110 -6.61 -18.40 5.39
CA ILE A 110 -7.30 -19.23 4.41
C ILE A 110 -8.09 -18.31 3.49
N THR A 111 -7.95 -18.48 2.18
CA THR A 111 -8.72 -17.74 1.18
C THR A 111 -9.50 -18.73 0.31
N ILE A 112 -10.82 -18.62 0.31
CA ILE A 112 -11.67 -19.21 -0.72
C ILE A 112 -11.73 -18.21 -1.87
N ALA A 113 -10.91 -18.44 -2.88
CA ALA A 113 -10.85 -17.63 -4.09
C ALA A 113 -12.00 -17.98 -5.04
N ASN A 114 -12.12 -17.23 -6.14
CA ASN A 114 -13.07 -17.54 -7.20
C ASN A 114 -12.91 -19.00 -7.68
N GLY A 115 -14.03 -19.73 -7.78
CA GLY A 115 -14.02 -21.16 -8.15
C GLY A 115 -13.60 -22.11 -7.02
N GLY A 116 -13.33 -21.59 -5.82
CA GLY A 116 -13.06 -22.38 -4.62
C GLY A 116 -14.32 -22.66 -3.81
N ILE A 117 -14.38 -23.83 -3.20
CA ILE A 117 -15.40 -24.22 -2.22
C ILE A 117 -14.70 -24.71 -0.95
N ALA A 118 -15.12 -24.21 0.21
CA ALA A 118 -14.85 -24.89 1.47
C ALA A 118 -16.14 -25.54 2.01
N GLU A 119 -16.08 -26.80 2.39
CA GLU A 119 -17.26 -27.54 2.85
C GLU A 119 -16.98 -28.36 4.10
N TRP A 120 -17.89 -28.25 5.08
CA TRP A 120 -17.87 -29.05 6.30
C TRP A 120 -18.76 -30.27 6.10
N ILE A 121 -18.14 -31.44 6.12
CA ILE A 121 -18.79 -32.74 5.96
C ILE A 121 -19.00 -33.32 7.36
N SER A 122 -20.25 -33.59 7.74
CA SER A 122 -20.67 -34.00 9.09
C SER A 122 -20.48 -32.92 10.18
N ASN A 123 -20.71 -33.30 11.43
CA ASN A 123 -20.63 -32.44 12.61
C ASN A 123 -19.17 -32.28 13.08
N VAL A 124 -18.37 -31.56 12.30
CA VAL A 124 -16.92 -31.41 12.50
C VAL A 124 -16.51 -29.95 12.73
N SER A 125 -15.31 -29.75 13.28
CA SER A 125 -14.75 -28.41 13.50
C SER A 125 -13.42 -28.24 12.78
N LEU A 126 -13.17 -27.04 12.24
CA LEU A 126 -11.85 -26.61 11.80
C LEU A 126 -11.33 -25.56 12.77
N SER A 127 -10.14 -25.79 13.31
CA SER A 127 -9.48 -24.85 14.23
C SER A 127 -8.28 -24.18 13.56
N LEU A 128 -8.24 -22.86 13.65
CA LEU A 128 -7.14 -22.01 13.18
C LEU A 128 -6.50 -21.27 14.37
N PRO A 129 -5.26 -20.80 14.25
CA PRO A 129 -4.61 -19.98 15.27
C PRO A 129 -5.37 -18.68 15.58
N ALA A 130 -5.09 -18.08 16.74
CA ALA A 130 -5.67 -16.79 17.11
C ALA A 130 -5.24 -15.69 16.13
N GLY A 131 -6.20 -14.86 15.71
CA GLY A 131 -5.99 -13.80 14.72
C GLY A 131 -5.96 -14.27 13.27
N ALA A 132 -6.20 -15.56 13.01
CA ALA A 132 -6.30 -16.08 11.66
C ALA A 132 -7.45 -15.42 10.87
N ASN A 133 -7.22 -15.20 9.58
CA ASN A 133 -8.21 -14.67 8.67
C ASN A 133 -8.72 -15.79 7.75
N PHE A 134 -10.03 -15.99 7.72
CA PHE A 134 -10.71 -16.91 6.81
C PHE A 134 -11.51 -16.06 5.84
N LYS A 135 -10.95 -15.84 4.65
CA LYS A 135 -11.42 -14.90 3.63
C LYS A 135 -12.24 -15.63 2.58
N ILE A 136 -13.33 -15.01 2.14
CA ILE A 136 -14.13 -15.49 1.01
C ILE A 136 -14.13 -14.37 -0.03
N ASP A 137 -13.38 -14.58 -1.11
CA ASP A 137 -13.34 -13.63 -2.22
C ASP A 137 -14.55 -13.82 -3.13
N THR A 138 -14.84 -12.81 -3.95
CA THR A 138 -15.92 -12.89 -4.93
C THR A 138 -15.81 -14.14 -5.79
N GLY A 139 -16.85 -14.97 -5.77
CA GLY A 139 -16.90 -16.24 -6.51
C GLY A 139 -16.35 -17.46 -5.76
N GLY A 140 -15.83 -17.27 -4.55
CA GLY A 140 -15.60 -18.35 -3.58
C GLY A 140 -16.86 -18.61 -2.75
N GLU A 141 -17.01 -19.84 -2.26
CA GLU A 141 -18.19 -20.25 -1.51
C GLU A 141 -17.84 -21.09 -0.26
N LEU A 142 -18.47 -20.78 0.87
CA LEU A 142 -18.50 -21.63 2.06
C LEU A 142 -19.82 -22.40 2.10
N VAL A 143 -19.78 -23.71 1.94
CA VAL A 143 -20.98 -24.56 1.92
C VAL A 143 -20.96 -25.60 3.03
N THR A 144 -22.07 -26.30 3.21
CA THR A 144 -22.17 -27.44 4.14
C THR A 144 -23.04 -28.53 3.58
N ASP A 145 -22.75 -29.78 3.95
CA ASP A 145 -23.72 -30.85 3.79
C ASP A 145 -25.01 -30.56 4.60
N LYS A 146 -26.12 -31.16 4.18
CA LYS A 146 -27.42 -31.03 4.87
C LYS A 146 -27.53 -32.13 5.93
N PRO A 147 -27.86 -31.84 7.22
CA PRO A 147 -28.38 -30.58 7.76
C PRO A 147 -27.37 -29.68 8.50
N CYS A 148 -27.42 -28.37 8.20
CA CYS A 148 -26.70 -27.29 8.86
C CYS A 148 -27.08 -27.16 10.35
N ASN A 149 -26.09 -27.25 11.25
CA ASN A 149 -26.31 -27.14 12.70
C ASN A 149 -25.05 -26.63 13.44
N ALA A 150 -25.19 -26.39 14.75
CA ALA A 150 -24.17 -25.76 15.58
C ALA A 150 -22.93 -26.63 15.90
N ALA A 151 -22.90 -27.89 15.46
CA ALA A 151 -21.75 -28.77 15.62
C ALA A 151 -20.74 -28.65 14.46
N LYS A 152 -21.13 -28.00 13.36
CA LYS A 152 -20.23 -27.57 12.28
C LYS A 152 -19.61 -26.22 12.66
N ARG A 153 -18.30 -26.16 12.89
CA ARG A 153 -17.66 -24.99 13.51
C ARG A 153 -16.40 -24.56 12.79
N LEU A 154 -16.23 -23.25 12.69
CA LEU A 154 -14.95 -22.60 12.47
C LEU A 154 -14.51 -21.99 13.81
N ILE A 155 -13.33 -22.41 14.30
CA ILE A 155 -12.75 -21.97 15.57
C ILE A 155 -11.49 -21.17 15.26
N ILE A 156 -11.36 -19.98 15.84
CA ILE A 156 -10.19 -19.12 15.70
C ILE A 156 -9.61 -18.87 17.09
N GLY A 157 -8.39 -19.36 17.32
CA GLY A 157 -7.80 -19.41 18.65
C GLY A 157 -8.62 -20.30 19.58
N THR A 158 -9.29 -19.69 20.56
CA THR A 158 -10.17 -20.38 21.51
C THR A 158 -11.66 -20.07 21.30
N THR A 159 -11.96 -19.16 20.37
CA THR A 159 -13.32 -18.69 20.12
C THR A 159 -13.96 -19.53 19.02
N ILE A 160 -15.19 -20.00 19.24
CA ILE A 160 -16.03 -20.50 18.16
C ILE A 160 -16.47 -19.26 17.37
N TYR A 161 -15.77 -18.96 16.29
CA TYR A 161 -16.00 -17.75 15.50
C TYR A 161 -17.37 -17.82 14.82
N SER A 162 -17.60 -18.93 14.12
CA SER A 162 -18.88 -19.21 13.49
C SER A 162 -19.27 -20.67 13.62
N THR A 163 -20.57 -20.90 13.64
CA THR A 163 -21.14 -22.23 13.38
C THR A 163 -22.00 -22.18 12.14
N CYS A 164 -22.37 -23.33 11.58
CA CYS A 164 -23.18 -23.32 10.37
C CYS A 164 -24.47 -22.49 10.52
N ASN A 165 -25.18 -22.62 11.66
CA ASN A 165 -26.45 -21.93 11.90
C ASN A 165 -26.36 -20.78 12.94
N GLY A 166 -25.17 -20.32 13.31
CA GLY A 166 -24.99 -19.19 14.24
C GLY A 166 -25.38 -19.45 15.69
N ALA A 167 -25.42 -20.71 16.14
CA ALA A 167 -25.80 -21.09 17.51
C ALA A 167 -24.62 -21.67 18.34
N ALA A 168 -24.93 -22.14 19.56
CA ALA A 168 -23.97 -22.75 20.49
C ALA A 168 -22.75 -21.88 20.85
N GLY A 169 -22.97 -20.58 21.06
CA GLY A 169 -21.93 -19.65 21.50
C GLY A 169 -21.10 -19.04 20.38
N ALA A 170 -21.37 -19.39 19.11
CA ALA A 170 -20.90 -18.59 17.98
C ALA A 170 -21.73 -17.33 17.85
N GLN A 171 -21.08 -16.21 17.54
CA GLN A 171 -21.77 -14.97 17.21
C GLN A 171 -22.31 -15.00 15.76
N PHE A 172 -21.64 -15.72 14.87
CA PHE A 172 -21.91 -15.68 13.43
C PHE A 172 -22.26 -17.05 12.86
N SER A 173 -23.07 -17.04 11.80
CA SER A 173 -23.42 -18.18 10.97
C SER A 173 -22.47 -18.31 9.77
N PHE A 174 -22.46 -19.46 9.08
CA PHE A 174 -21.72 -19.57 7.82
C PHE A 174 -22.36 -18.71 6.71
N THR A 175 -23.65 -18.41 6.80
CA THR A 175 -24.32 -17.44 5.92
C THR A 175 -23.72 -16.05 6.10
N ASP A 176 -23.53 -15.59 7.34
CA ASP A 176 -22.91 -14.28 7.61
C ASP A 176 -21.50 -14.20 7.01
N LEU A 177 -20.72 -15.30 7.12
CA LEU A 177 -19.40 -15.40 6.50
C LEU A 177 -19.45 -15.29 4.97
N ASN A 178 -20.39 -15.96 4.32
CA ASN A 178 -20.56 -15.85 2.86
C ASN A 178 -20.97 -14.44 2.44
N GLU A 179 -21.89 -13.82 3.17
CA GLU A 179 -22.44 -12.50 2.83
C GLU A 179 -21.45 -11.37 3.08
N GLU A 180 -20.65 -11.45 4.16
CA GLU A 180 -19.71 -10.40 4.56
C GLU A 180 -18.26 -10.65 4.09
N GLY A 181 -18.00 -11.75 3.37
CA GLY A 181 -16.68 -12.03 2.75
C GLY A 181 -15.65 -12.68 3.68
N GLY A 182 -16.12 -13.44 4.67
CA GLY A 182 -15.28 -14.20 5.60
C GLY A 182 -15.20 -13.59 7.00
N THR A 183 -14.10 -13.78 7.70
CA THR A 183 -13.90 -13.30 9.08
C THR A 183 -13.37 -11.87 9.11
N LEU A 184 -13.53 -11.23 10.28
CA LEU A 184 -13.09 -9.87 10.55
C LEU A 184 -11.64 -9.64 10.07
N SER A 185 -11.47 -8.64 9.22
CA SER A 185 -10.19 -8.30 8.60
C SER A 185 -10.01 -6.79 8.51
N VAL A 186 -8.75 -6.35 8.48
CA VAL A 186 -8.38 -4.95 8.25
C VAL A 186 -7.29 -4.88 7.18
N THR A 187 -7.43 -3.98 6.22
CA THR A 187 -6.43 -3.79 5.13
C THR A 187 -6.04 -2.32 5.06
N PRO A 188 -5.20 -1.83 6.00
CA PRO A 188 -4.95 -0.40 6.13
C PRO A 188 -4.21 0.17 4.92
N THR A 189 -4.55 1.40 4.53
CA THR A 189 -3.88 2.17 3.47
C THR A 189 -3.56 3.59 3.94
N SER A 190 -2.75 4.32 3.17
CA SER A 190 -2.45 5.73 3.43
C SER A 190 -2.18 6.51 2.15
N ASN A 191 -2.00 7.82 2.28
CA ASN A 191 -1.45 8.69 1.25
C ASN A 191 0.09 8.72 1.20
N SER A 192 0.79 7.83 1.92
CA SER A 192 2.26 7.71 1.86
C SER A 192 2.73 7.37 0.44
N ALA A 193 3.88 7.88 -0.04
CA ALA A 193 4.81 8.78 0.63
C ALA A 193 4.33 10.26 0.62
N ILE A 194 4.64 11.00 1.68
CA ILE A 194 4.30 12.43 1.85
C ILE A 194 5.55 13.26 2.17
N CYS A 195 5.46 14.59 2.07
CA CYS A 195 6.55 15.47 2.48
C CYS A 195 6.49 15.80 3.97
N GLU A 196 7.63 16.18 4.53
CA GLU A 196 7.71 16.69 5.89
C GLU A 196 6.76 17.88 6.08
N GLY A 197 5.97 17.83 7.16
CA GLY A 197 4.95 18.82 7.46
C GLY A 197 3.56 18.55 6.84
N ASP A 198 3.45 17.67 5.83
CA ASP A 198 2.16 17.31 5.25
C ASP A 198 1.27 16.51 6.22
N LEU A 199 -0.03 16.48 5.92
CA LEU A 199 -0.99 15.65 6.63
C LEU A 199 -0.93 14.19 6.14
N LEU A 200 -0.63 13.27 7.05
CA LEU A 200 -0.77 11.84 6.84
C LEU A 200 -2.23 11.43 7.09
N ASN A 201 -2.87 10.85 6.07
CA ASN A 201 -4.19 10.27 6.16
C ASN A 201 -4.05 8.75 6.24
N LEU A 202 -4.56 8.14 7.31
CA LEU A 202 -4.62 6.69 7.46
C LEU A 202 -6.05 6.22 7.24
N TYR A 203 -6.21 5.09 6.57
CA TYR A 203 -7.49 4.43 6.35
C TYR A 203 -7.40 3.01 6.87
N SER A 204 -8.37 2.56 7.67
CA SER A 204 -8.35 1.19 8.22
C SER A 204 -8.88 0.15 7.24
N ASN A 205 -9.91 0.48 6.46
CA ASN A 205 -10.57 -0.42 5.50
C ASN A 205 -10.93 -1.79 6.12
N PRO A 206 -11.82 -1.83 7.13
CA PRO A 206 -12.28 -3.08 7.71
C PRO A 206 -13.19 -3.83 6.72
N SER A 207 -13.17 -5.15 6.78
CA SER A 207 -14.02 -6.04 5.99
C SER A 207 -14.31 -7.34 6.74
N GLY A 208 -15.17 -8.19 6.19
CA GLY A 208 -15.52 -9.46 6.82
C GLY A 208 -16.61 -9.33 7.87
N THR A 209 -17.03 -10.49 8.37
CA THR A 209 -18.11 -10.63 9.33
C THR A 209 -17.78 -9.92 10.65
N GLY A 210 -18.61 -8.96 11.06
CA GLY A 210 -18.40 -8.17 12.28
C GLY A 210 -17.62 -6.87 12.06
N SER A 211 -17.36 -6.49 10.81
CA SER A 211 -16.67 -5.23 10.48
C SER A 211 -17.52 -3.98 10.69
N SER A 212 -18.84 -4.09 10.51
CA SER A 212 -19.78 -2.96 10.57
C SER A 212 -19.89 -2.31 11.95
N ASN A 213 -19.59 -3.05 13.00
CA ASN A 213 -19.63 -2.60 14.40
C ASN A 213 -18.24 -2.68 15.08
N ALA A 214 -17.17 -2.74 14.29
CA ALA A 214 -15.82 -2.82 14.81
C ALA A 214 -15.37 -1.50 15.46
N SER A 215 -14.69 -1.62 16.60
CA SER A 215 -13.91 -0.55 17.23
C SER A 215 -12.47 -0.55 16.71
N TYR A 216 -11.80 0.60 16.78
CA TYR A 216 -10.46 0.81 16.23
C TYR A 216 -9.47 1.20 17.32
N LEU A 217 -8.25 0.69 17.21
CA LEU A 217 -7.09 1.13 17.96
C LEU A 217 -5.90 1.24 17.01
N TRP A 218 -5.54 2.46 16.66
CA TRP A 218 -4.28 2.79 16.01
C TRP A 218 -3.19 2.98 17.06
N THR A 219 -2.02 2.44 16.79
CA THR A 219 -0.78 2.70 17.54
C THR A 219 0.33 3.07 16.58
N GLY A 220 1.27 3.90 17.02
CA GLY A 220 2.38 4.32 16.17
C GLY A 220 3.58 4.86 16.95
N PRO A 221 4.49 5.54 16.25
CA PRO A 221 5.71 6.11 16.82
C PRO A 221 5.42 7.07 17.97
N ASN A 222 6.38 7.26 18.86
CA ASN A 222 6.30 8.21 19.99
C ASN A 222 5.08 8.00 20.90
N GLY A 223 4.55 6.77 20.98
CA GLY A 223 3.37 6.45 21.77
C GLY A 223 2.07 6.96 21.17
N TYR A 224 2.02 7.26 19.87
CA TYR A 224 0.79 7.66 19.19
C TYR A 224 -0.30 6.62 19.40
N THR A 225 -1.50 7.07 19.77
CA THR A 225 -2.70 6.24 19.80
C THR A 225 -3.91 6.99 19.26
N SER A 226 -4.85 6.28 18.63
CA SER A 226 -6.12 6.85 18.18
C SER A 226 -7.21 5.77 18.08
N THR A 227 -8.45 6.14 18.40
CA THR A 227 -9.63 5.29 18.22
C THR A 227 -10.51 5.69 17.04
N ILE A 228 -10.10 6.71 16.28
CA ILE A 228 -10.79 7.15 15.07
C ILE A 228 -10.50 6.15 13.95
N GLN A 229 -11.53 5.75 13.19
CA GLN A 229 -11.39 4.79 12.09
C GLN A 229 -10.32 5.20 11.06
N ASN A 230 -10.37 6.47 10.63
CA ASN A 230 -9.48 7.06 9.63
C ASN A 230 -8.83 8.33 10.22
N PRO A 231 -7.75 8.21 11.00
CA PRO A 231 -7.12 9.36 11.64
C PRO A 231 -6.28 10.17 10.64
N VAL A 232 -6.15 11.46 10.95
CA VAL A 232 -5.25 12.39 10.25
C VAL A 232 -4.15 12.80 11.23
N ILE A 233 -2.89 12.70 10.80
CA ILE A 233 -1.72 12.99 11.61
C ILE A 233 -0.94 14.15 10.96
N SER A 234 -0.55 15.12 11.77
CA SER A 234 0.19 16.31 11.35
C SER A 234 1.55 16.40 12.04
N GLY A 235 2.46 17.21 11.51
CA GLY A 235 3.73 17.51 12.17
C GLY A 235 4.72 16.35 12.15
N LEU A 236 4.64 15.50 11.13
CA LEU A 236 5.62 14.45 10.89
C LEU A 236 6.89 15.05 10.31
N ILE A 237 8.03 14.56 10.81
CA ILE A 237 9.37 14.87 10.30
C ILE A 237 9.79 13.82 9.29
N ALA A 238 10.84 14.09 8.52
CA ALA A 238 11.39 13.14 7.58
C ALA A 238 11.81 11.83 8.28
N GLY A 239 11.41 10.68 7.71
CA GLY A 239 11.72 9.37 8.26
C GLY A 239 10.78 8.26 7.81
N ASN A 240 11.02 7.08 8.36
CA ASN A 240 10.21 5.89 8.15
C ASN A 240 9.47 5.54 9.45
N TYR A 241 8.18 5.24 9.35
CA TYR A 241 7.33 4.98 10.49
C TYR A 241 6.47 3.76 10.26
N ASP A 242 6.19 2.99 11.31
CA ASP A 242 5.20 1.93 11.27
C ASP A 242 3.98 2.34 12.10
N TYR A 243 2.81 2.28 11.49
CA TYR A 243 1.52 2.43 12.16
C TYR A 243 0.78 1.11 12.13
N THR A 244 0.22 0.73 13.27
CA THR A 244 -0.53 -0.52 13.42
C THR A 244 -1.98 -0.19 13.75
N VAL A 245 -2.92 -0.80 13.05
CA VAL A 245 -4.34 -0.78 13.42
C VAL A 245 -4.76 -2.14 13.93
N THR A 246 -5.44 -2.16 15.07
CA THR A 246 -6.19 -3.30 15.57
C THR A 246 -7.66 -2.95 15.53
N ILE A 247 -8.46 -3.80 14.88
CA ILE A 247 -9.93 -3.70 14.93
C ILE A 247 -10.49 -4.79 15.84
N ARG A 248 -11.58 -4.47 16.54
CA ARG A 248 -12.27 -5.40 17.43
C ARG A 248 -13.78 -5.33 17.26
N ASP A 249 -14.44 -6.45 17.00
CA ASP A 249 -15.91 -6.54 16.93
C ASP A 249 -16.56 -6.62 18.32
N SER A 250 -17.90 -6.68 18.36
CA SER A 250 -18.68 -6.82 19.60
C SER A 250 -18.48 -8.16 20.33
N ALA A 251 -18.01 -9.20 19.63
CA ALA A 251 -17.70 -10.52 20.20
C ALA A 251 -16.34 -10.52 20.89
N GLY A 252 -15.52 -9.50 20.65
CA GLY A 252 -14.14 -9.43 21.12
C GLY A 252 -13.13 -10.06 20.16
N ASN A 253 -13.54 -10.50 18.97
CA ASN A 253 -12.62 -10.94 17.92
C ASN A 253 -11.77 -9.76 17.46
N THR A 254 -10.50 -10.01 17.13
CA THR A 254 -9.56 -8.95 16.74
C THR A 254 -8.79 -9.30 15.48
N ASN A 255 -8.52 -8.30 14.64
CA ASN A 255 -7.58 -8.39 13.54
C ASN A 255 -6.62 -7.20 13.56
N THR A 256 -5.33 -7.45 13.31
CA THR A 256 -4.26 -6.45 13.42
C THR A 256 -3.37 -6.45 12.19
N LYS A 257 -3.09 -5.26 11.65
CA LYS A 257 -2.13 -5.05 10.55
C LYS A 257 -1.27 -3.82 10.77
N THR A 258 -0.05 -3.88 10.26
CA THR A 258 0.93 -2.79 10.26
C THR A 258 1.14 -2.28 8.85
N LEU A 259 1.28 -0.96 8.73
CA LEU A 259 1.57 -0.21 7.52
C LEU A 259 2.84 0.60 7.74
N SER A 260 3.77 0.53 6.78
CA SER A 260 4.95 1.38 6.76
C SER A 260 4.69 2.67 5.98
N ILE A 261 5.08 3.80 6.58
CA ILE A 261 4.92 5.15 6.09
C ILE A 261 6.30 5.75 5.82
N ILE A 262 6.40 6.48 4.72
CA ILE A 262 7.61 7.21 4.32
C ILE A 262 7.26 8.69 4.31
N VAL A 263 7.98 9.46 5.11
CA VAL A 263 7.95 10.93 5.11
C VAL A 263 9.27 11.42 4.54
N LEU A 264 9.19 12.10 3.40
CA LEU A 264 10.34 12.61 2.67
C LEU A 264 10.77 13.96 3.24
N PRO A 265 12.08 14.26 3.29
CA PRO A 265 12.55 15.58 3.69
C PRO A 265 12.11 16.64 2.68
N THR A 266 11.69 17.79 3.18
CA THR A 266 11.42 18.94 2.31
C THR A 266 12.75 19.64 2.01
N PRO A 267 13.16 19.75 0.73
CA PRO A 267 14.41 20.42 0.39
C PRO A 267 14.29 21.91 0.68
N ILE A 268 15.42 22.58 0.91
CA ILE A 268 15.46 24.02 1.20
C ILE A 268 16.44 24.75 0.29
N VAL A 269 16.09 25.97 -0.09
CA VAL A 269 17.04 26.92 -0.69
C VAL A 269 17.92 27.46 0.45
N THR A 270 19.20 27.10 0.46
CA THR A 270 20.11 27.42 1.58
C THR A 270 20.73 28.80 1.47
N SER A 271 20.89 29.32 0.26
CA SER A 271 21.38 30.67 0.01
C SER A 271 21.00 31.16 -1.39
N THR A 272 21.01 32.48 -1.57
CA THR A 272 20.77 33.14 -2.86
C THR A 272 21.78 34.26 -3.06
N THR A 273 22.29 34.41 -4.28
CA THR A 273 23.18 35.50 -4.68
C THR A 273 22.46 36.39 -5.70
N PRO A 274 22.07 37.61 -5.32
CA PRO A 274 21.56 38.61 -6.25
C PRO A 274 22.60 38.98 -7.31
N GLY A 275 22.12 39.43 -8.47
CA GLY A 275 22.96 39.92 -9.55
C GLY A 275 22.64 41.37 -9.89
N PHE A 276 23.57 42.07 -10.52
CA PHE A 276 23.34 43.42 -11.01
C PHE A 276 23.93 43.63 -12.39
N ARG A 277 23.38 44.60 -13.11
CA ARG A 277 23.93 45.10 -14.37
C ARG A 277 23.68 46.58 -14.57
N ASN A 278 24.39 47.13 -15.54
CA ASN A 278 24.37 48.52 -15.93
C ASN A 278 23.57 48.68 -17.24
N GLY A 279 22.44 49.39 -17.20
CA GLY A 279 21.49 49.53 -18.30
C GLY A 279 20.62 48.28 -18.56
N PRO A 280 19.98 48.17 -19.73
CA PRO A 280 19.16 47.00 -20.10
C PRO A 280 19.97 45.76 -20.55
N GLY A 281 19.52 44.56 -20.19
CA GLY A 281 20.08 43.27 -20.63
C GLY A 281 19.88 42.14 -19.61
N THR A 282 20.66 41.06 -19.70
CA THR A 282 20.53 39.88 -18.81
C THR A 282 21.38 40.03 -17.53
N VAL A 283 20.95 39.36 -16.46
CA VAL A 283 21.65 39.23 -15.17
C VAL A 283 21.80 37.75 -14.85
N VAL A 284 22.92 37.35 -14.25
CA VAL A 284 23.10 36.01 -13.68
C VAL A 284 22.75 36.06 -12.20
N LEU A 285 21.86 35.17 -11.77
CA LEU A 285 21.47 34.94 -10.39
C LEU A 285 21.96 33.56 -9.96
N GLU A 286 22.30 33.38 -8.70
CA GLU A 286 22.72 32.09 -8.18
C GLU A 286 21.95 31.71 -6.90
N ALA A 287 21.86 30.42 -6.64
CA ALA A 287 21.29 29.88 -5.41
C ALA A 287 21.92 28.52 -5.07
N SER A 288 21.92 28.19 -3.78
CA SER A 288 22.33 26.89 -3.25
C SER A 288 21.14 26.14 -2.67
N VAL A 289 21.21 24.82 -2.65
CA VAL A 289 20.13 23.94 -2.21
C VAL A 289 20.65 22.87 -1.25
N SER A 290 19.85 22.45 -0.29
CA SER A 290 20.20 21.34 0.62
C SER A 290 20.30 20.01 -0.12
N SER A 291 19.38 19.79 -1.07
CA SER A 291 19.21 18.56 -1.82
C SER A 291 18.29 18.79 -3.03
N GLY A 292 18.25 17.85 -3.98
CA GLY A 292 17.45 18.00 -5.19
C GLY A 292 17.91 19.10 -6.15
N THR A 293 16.94 19.73 -6.83
CA THR A 293 17.15 20.72 -7.91
C THR A 293 16.48 22.05 -7.57
N LEU A 294 17.05 23.15 -8.07
CA LEU A 294 16.46 24.48 -7.98
C LEU A 294 15.68 24.80 -9.26
N ASN A 295 14.47 25.34 -9.11
CA ASN A 295 13.62 25.82 -10.20
C ASN A 295 13.38 27.33 -10.05
N TRP A 296 13.50 28.09 -11.15
CA TRP A 296 13.42 29.55 -11.17
C TRP A 296 12.12 30.06 -11.77
N TYR A 297 11.56 31.14 -11.21
CA TYR A 297 10.24 31.67 -11.56
C TYR A 297 10.24 33.20 -11.58
N LEU A 298 9.29 33.76 -12.33
CA LEU A 298 8.99 35.19 -12.29
C LEU A 298 8.04 35.56 -11.14
N ASN A 299 7.16 34.64 -10.75
CA ASN A 299 6.09 34.90 -9.80
C ASN A 299 6.39 34.27 -8.43
N PRO A 300 5.96 34.89 -7.33
CA PRO A 300 6.10 34.33 -5.98
C PRO A 300 5.30 33.04 -5.78
N THR A 301 4.24 32.81 -6.57
CA THR A 301 3.43 31.60 -6.57
C THR A 301 2.95 31.29 -7.98
N GLY A 302 2.80 30.01 -8.33
CA GLY A 302 2.34 29.57 -9.66
C GLY A 302 3.28 29.98 -10.81
N GLY A 303 2.75 29.95 -12.03
CA GLY A 303 3.53 30.21 -13.25
C GLY A 303 4.45 29.05 -13.65
N SER A 304 4.98 29.12 -14.88
CA SER A 304 5.92 28.12 -15.41
C SER A 304 7.34 28.39 -14.93
N SER A 305 8.11 27.31 -14.77
CA SER A 305 9.56 27.42 -14.53
C SER A 305 10.24 28.10 -15.72
N LEU A 306 11.10 29.07 -15.43
CA LEU A 306 11.94 29.81 -16.38
C LEU A 306 13.29 29.11 -16.63
N GLY A 307 13.71 28.25 -15.71
CA GLY A 307 15.01 27.59 -15.75
C GLY A 307 15.26 26.76 -14.50
N THR A 308 16.30 25.94 -14.57
CA THR A 308 16.68 25.02 -13.48
C THR A 308 18.17 25.09 -13.20
N GLY A 309 18.58 24.76 -11.98
CA GLY A 309 19.98 24.68 -11.56
C GLY A 309 20.41 25.81 -10.63
N THR A 310 21.66 25.73 -10.18
CA THR A 310 22.25 26.67 -9.20
C THR A 310 22.56 28.04 -9.77
N SER A 311 22.54 28.20 -11.10
CA SER A 311 22.75 29.47 -11.80
C SER A 311 21.63 29.68 -12.82
N PHE A 312 21.07 30.88 -12.83
CA PHE A 312 20.00 31.29 -13.75
C PHE A 312 20.34 32.62 -14.42
N THR A 313 20.34 32.62 -15.76
CA THR A 313 20.46 33.86 -16.54
C THR A 313 19.07 34.37 -16.85
N THR A 314 18.73 35.57 -16.38
CA THR A 314 17.43 36.20 -16.62
C THR A 314 17.23 36.47 -18.11
N PRO A 315 15.97 36.55 -18.59
CA PRO A 315 15.66 37.31 -19.80
C PRO A 315 16.19 38.74 -19.73
N ALA A 316 16.26 39.43 -20.87
CA ALA A 316 16.69 40.82 -20.89
C ALA A 316 15.70 41.71 -20.12
N ILE A 317 16.19 42.38 -19.08
CA ILE A 317 15.42 43.29 -18.22
C ILE A 317 15.93 44.72 -18.39
N SER A 318 15.02 45.70 -18.31
CA SER A 318 15.32 47.14 -18.37
C SER A 318 15.14 47.86 -17.03
N THR A 319 14.57 47.17 -16.04
CA THR A 319 14.33 47.63 -14.68
C THR A 319 14.63 46.51 -13.70
N SER A 320 14.94 46.86 -12.44
CA SER A 320 15.19 45.86 -11.41
C SER A 320 13.98 44.96 -11.24
N THR A 321 14.19 43.64 -11.31
CA THR A 321 13.12 42.63 -11.33
C THR A 321 13.41 41.58 -10.27
N SER A 322 12.38 41.22 -9.50
CA SER A 322 12.44 40.10 -8.56
C SER A 322 12.18 38.79 -9.28
N PHE A 323 13.11 37.86 -9.15
CA PHE A 323 12.93 36.46 -9.51
C PHE A 323 12.77 35.64 -8.24
N TYR A 324 12.26 34.42 -8.39
CA TYR A 324 12.00 33.52 -7.28
C TYR A 324 12.61 32.16 -7.58
N VAL A 325 13.15 31.50 -6.56
CA VAL A 325 13.72 30.16 -6.68
C VAL A 325 13.11 29.25 -5.62
N GLU A 326 12.73 28.03 -6.00
CA GLU A 326 12.31 26.97 -5.09
C GLU A 326 13.26 25.78 -5.21
N ALA A 327 13.42 25.03 -4.12
CA ALA A 327 14.05 23.74 -4.11
C ALA A 327 13.00 22.65 -4.36
N SER A 328 13.37 21.57 -5.05
CA SER A 328 12.48 20.45 -5.37
C SER A 328 13.23 19.12 -5.34
N GLU A 329 12.65 18.11 -4.68
CA GLU A 329 13.18 16.76 -4.58
C GLU A 329 12.05 15.75 -4.33
N ASN A 330 11.99 14.67 -5.11
CA ASN A 330 10.99 13.58 -4.95
C ASN A 330 9.52 14.03 -4.84
N GLY A 331 9.17 15.18 -5.43
CA GLY A 331 7.84 15.78 -5.35
C GLY A 331 7.64 16.76 -4.20
N CYS A 332 8.58 16.83 -3.25
CA CYS A 332 8.58 17.83 -2.17
C CYS A 332 9.24 19.12 -2.65
N ILE A 333 8.59 20.25 -2.36
CA ILE A 333 9.05 21.59 -2.76
C ILE A 333 9.19 22.51 -1.56
N SER A 334 10.16 23.41 -1.62
CA SER A 334 10.29 24.49 -0.64
C SER A 334 9.34 25.64 -0.96
N ASP A 335 9.14 26.52 0.02
CA ASP A 335 8.68 27.88 -0.26
C ASP A 335 9.68 28.58 -1.21
N ARG A 336 9.17 29.49 -2.03
CA ARG A 336 9.99 30.27 -2.95
C ARG A 336 10.74 31.38 -2.22
N VAL A 337 12.04 31.48 -2.50
CA VAL A 337 12.91 32.56 -2.00
C VAL A 337 13.13 33.58 -3.10
N VAL A 338 13.01 34.87 -2.76
CA VAL A 338 13.22 35.98 -3.70
C VAL A 338 14.71 36.22 -3.97
N VAL A 339 15.06 36.46 -5.23
CA VAL A 339 16.41 36.82 -5.69
C VAL A 339 16.30 38.05 -6.59
N LEU A 340 16.98 39.14 -6.22
CA LEU A 340 16.86 40.41 -6.91
C LEU A 340 17.84 40.51 -8.09
N ALA A 341 17.34 40.81 -9.28
CA ALA A 341 18.14 41.23 -10.43
C ALA A 341 18.10 42.76 -10.55
N THR A 342 19.21 43.44 -10.27
CA THR A 342 19.26 44.91 -10.21
C THR A 342 19.72 45.52 -11.53
N VAL A 343 18.98 46.52 -12.02
CA VAL A 343 19.35 47.32 -13.20
C VAL A 343 19.64 48.76 -12.79
N ASN A 344 20.90 49.17 -12.93
CA ASN A 344 21.32 50.55 -12.67
C ASN A 344 21.16 51.39 -13.94
N ASN A 345 20.21 52.33 -13.92
CA ASN A 345 19.92 53.22 -15.06
C ASN A 345 20.56 54.62 -14.93
N ASN A 346 21.29 54.89 -13.85
CA ASN A 346 21.91 56.20 -13.60
C ASN A 346 23.32 56.28 -14.19
N PHE A 347 23.42 56.44 -15.51
CA PHE A 347 24.67 56.83 -16.16
C PHE A 347 24.69 58.33 -16.40
N THR A 348 25.48 59.06 -15.60
CA THR A 348 25.87 60.43 -15.96
C THR A 348 27.17 60.34 -16.76
N VAL A 349 27.08 60.49 -18.08
CA VAL A 349 28.27 60.64 -18.92
C VAL A 349 28.83 62.04 -18.68
N ILE A 350 29.91 62.16 -17.89
CA ILE A 350 30.66 63.41 -17.80
C ILE A 350 31.58 63.48 -19.02
N THR A 351 31.13 64.16 -20.08
CA THR A 351 32.06 64.55 -21.15
C THR A 351 32.78 65.83 -20.74
N ASN A 352 34.04 65.72 -20.29
CA ASN A 352 34.91 66.90 -20.19
C ASN A 352 35.36 67.31 -21.59
N ARG A 353 34.54 68.08 -22.30
CA ARG A 353 34.99 68.87 -23.46
C ARG A 353 35.33 70.28 -22.98
N ASN A 354 36.61 70.53 -22.71
CA ASN A 354 37.32 71.79 -22.97
C ASN A 354 38.75 71.73 -22.41
N ILE A 355 39.70 71.28 -23.22
CA ILE A 355 41.10 71.68 -23.06
C ILE A 355 41.52 72.32 -24.39
N THR A 356 41.54 73.64 -24.44
CA THR A 356 42.15 74.42 -25.51
C THR A 356 43.50 74.93 -25.01
N TYR A 357 44.61 74.36 -25.48
CA TYR A 357 45.93 74.95 -25.27
C TYR A 357 46.18 76.01 -26.37
N ARG A 358 46.38 77.28 -25.98
CA ARG A 358 46.99 78.31 -26.83
C ARG A 358 48.49 78.32 -26.54
N ILE A 359 49.29 77.90 -27.52
CA ILE A 359 50.75 78.09 -27.50
C ILE A 359 51.02 79.58 -27.75
N LYS A 360 51.68 80.26 -26.81
CA LYS A 360 52.23 81.61 -27.03
C LYS A 360 53.69 81.43 -27.44
N MET A 361 54.01 81.73 -28.70
CA MET A 361 55.39 81.89 -29.14
C MET A 361 55.89 83.26 -28.67
N ASN A 362 57.04 83.28 -27.99
CA ASN A 362 58.15 84.21 -28.18
C ASN A 362 59.36 83.67 -27.44
#